data_AF-A0A1E7J1G4-F1
#
_entry.id   AF-A0A1E7J1G4-F1
#
_cell.length_a   1.000
_cell.length_b   1.000
_cell.length_c   1.000
_cell.angle_alpha   90.00
_cell.angle_beta   90.00
_cell.angle_gamma   90.00
#
_symmetry.space_group_name_H-M   'P 1'
#
loop_
_entity.id
_entity.type
_entity.pdbx_description
1 polymer ?
#
loop_
_entity_poly.entity_id
_entity_poly.type
_entity_poly.pdbx_seq_one_letter_code
_entity_poly.pdbx_strand_id
1 'polypeptide(L)' 'MEDDIGRRLVAALKDPNNLESQESVAKAMELTKAYAASGSTTHFSTVTKLFYDLFEMFETGKDPRTK' A
#
# COMPACT_ATOMS: atom_id res chain seq x y z
N MET A 1 -0.80 1.64 16.46
CA MET A 1 -0.55 2.52 15.30
C MET A 1 -0.69 1.72 14.00
N GLU A 2 -0.04 0.55 13.87
CA GLU A 2 -0.27 -0.39 12.74
C GLU A 2 -1.73 -0.85 12.59
N ASP A 3 -2.45 -1.08 13.69
CA ASP A 3 -3.88 -1.43 13.67
C ASP A 3 -4.78 -0.36 13.02
N ASP A 4 -4.34 0.90 12.96
CA ASP A 4 -5.11 2.00 12.37
C ASP A 4 -4.98 2.03 10.85
N ILE A 5 -3.76 1.81 10.34
CA ILE A 5 -3.47 1.80 8.90
C ILE A 5 -4.11 0.60 8.22
N GLY A 6 -4.04 -0.59 8.82
CA GLY A 6 -4.73 -1.77 8.30
C GLY A 6 -6.25 -1.58 8.20
N ARG A 7 -6.85 -0.88 9.17
CA ARG A 7 -8.29 -0.53 9.13
C ARG A 7 -8.61 0.49 8.05
N ARG A 8 -7.77 1.50 7.86
CA ARG A 8 -7.92 2.51 6.79
C ARG A 8 -7.82 1.88 5.40
N LEU A 9 -6.89 0.93 5.20
CA LEU A 9 -6.81 0.16 3.97
C LEU A 9 -8.10 -0.62 3.70
N VAL A 10 -8.59 -1.36 4.70
CA VAL A 10 -9.84 -2.12 4.57
C VAL A 10 -11.04 -1.20 4.30
N ALA A 11 -11.09 -0.03 4.93
CA ALA A 11 -12.12 0.96 4.69
C ALA A 11 -12.06 1.51 3.25
N ALA A 12 -10.87 1.86 2.76
CA ALA A 12 -10.66 2.36 1.39
C ALA A 12 -11.03 1.32 0.32
N LEU A 13 -10.82 0.03 0.59
CA LEU A 13 -11.23 -1.06 -0.31
C LEU A 13 -12.74 -1.32 -0.29
N LYS A 14 -13.39 -1.10 0.85
CA LYS A 14 -14.85 -1.28 1.01
C LYS A 14 -15.65 -0.09 0.51
N ASP A 15 -15.09 1.11 0.64
CA ASP A 15 -15.69 2.35 0.16
C ASP A 15 -14.77 3.07 -0.83
N PRO A 16 -14.88 2.73 -2.13
CA PRO A 16 -14.10 3.37 -3.17
C PRO A 16 -14.48 4.83 -3.41
N ASN A 17 -15.45 5.42 -2.70
CA ASN A 17 -15.74 6.84 -2.81
C ASN A 17 -14.96 7.68 -1.78
N ASN A 18 -14.18 7.05 -0.89
CA ASN A 18 -13.29 7.75 0.02
C ASN A 18 -12.06 8.30 -0.74
N LEU A 19 -12.21 9.52 -1.25
CA LEU A 19 -11.22 10.23 -2.08
C LEU A 19 -9.82 10.33 -1.45
N GLU A 20 -9.73 10.39 -0.12
CA GLU A 20 -8.48 10.65 0.58
C GLU A 20 -7.53 9.44 0.55
N SER A 21 -8.05 8.24 0.84
CA SER A 21 -7.25 7.00 0.77
C SER A 21 -7.25 6.35 -0.61
N GLN A 22 -8.16 6.73 -1.51
CA GLN A 22 -8.17 6.28 -2.91
C GLN A 22 -6.86 6.60 -3.63
N GLU A 23 -6.34 7.81 -3.45
CA GLU A 23 -5.10 8.23 -4.08
C GLU A 23 -3.90 7.41 -3.57
N SER A 24 -3.82 7.18 -2.26
CA SER A 24 -2.81 6.33 -1.63
C SER A 24 -2.86 4.89 -2.17
N VAL A 25 -4.06 4.31 -2.29
CA VAL A 25 -4.25 2.97 -2.86
C VAL A 25 -3.81 2.92 -4.33
N ALA A 26 -4.19 3.92 -5.13
CA ALA A 26 -3.85 3.96 -6.55
C ALA A 26 -2.33 4.02 -6.77
N LYS A 27 -1.64 4.92 -6.05
CA LYS A 27 -0.18 5.07 -6.12
C LYS A 27 0.56 3.83 -5.62
N ALA A 28 0.13 3.28 -4.47
CA ALA A 28 0.72 2.05 -3.94
C ALA A 28 0.55 0.88 -4.91
N MET A 29 -0.61 0.75 -5.55
CA MET A 29 -0.90 -0.31 -6.53
C MET A 29 -0.07 -0.16 -7.81
N GLU A 30 0.09 1.06 -8.33
CA GLU A 30 0.89 1.33 -9.52
C GLU A 30 2.35 0.92 -9.33
N LEU A 31 2.96 1.36 -8.23
CA LEU A 31 4.35 1.04 -7.91
C LEU A 31 4.55 -0.45 -7.61
N THR A 32 3.58 -1.09 -6.94
CA THR A 32 3.60 -2.53 -6.68
C THR A 32 3.54 -3.33 -7.99
N LYS A 33 2.68 -2.92 -8.94
CA LYS A 33 2.59 -3.54 -10.27
C LYS A 33 3.89 -3.37 -11.06
N ALA A 34 4.50 -2.19 -11.04
CA ALA A 34 5.78 -1.94 -11.68
C ALA A 34 6.89 -2.84 -11.10
N TYR A 35 6.92 -2.98 -9.77
CA TYR A 35 7.86 -3.89 -9.10
C TYR A 35 7.60 -5.36 -9.48
N ALA A 36 6.35 -5.82 -9.49
CA ALA A 36 6.01 -7.18 -9.89
C ALA A 36 6.34 -7.48 -11.37
N ALA A 37 6.13 -6.51 -12.25
CA ALA A 37 6.45 -6.64 -13.67
C ALA A 37 7.96 -6.66 -13.95
N SER A 38 8.80 -6.13 -13.04
CA SER A 38 10.26 -6.06 -13.20
C SER A 38 10.98 -7.41 -13.13
N GLY A 39 10.27 -8.51 -12.85
CA GLY A 39 10.87 -9.84 -12.70
C GLY A 39 11.66 -10.04 -11.39
N SER A 40 11.70 -9.03 -10.50
CA SER A 40 12.31 -9.11 -9.16
C SER A 40 11.50 -9.99 -8.18
N THR A 41 10.33 -10.49 -8.57
CA THR A 41 9.42 -11.22 -7.68
C THR A 41 9.65 -12.72 -7.72
N THR A 42 10.36 -13.23 -6.72
CA THR A 42 10.45 -14.67 -6.44
C THR A 42 9.33 -15.15 -5.50
N HIS A 43 8.66 -14.23 -4.79
CA HIS A 43 7.62 -14.55 -3.80
C HIS A 43 6.45 -13.54 -3.80
N PHE A 44 5.22 -14.06 -3.84
CA PHE A 44 3.98 -13.27 -3.80
C PHE A 44 3.85 -12.46 -2.49
N SER A 45 4.30 -13.02 -1.36
CA SER A 45 4.29 -12.35 -0.05
C SER A 45 5.05 -11.02 -0.04
N THR A 46 6.15 -10.93 -0.81
CA THR A 46 6.94 -9.71 -0.94
C THR A 46 6.16 -8.59 -1.64
N VAL A 47 5.33 -8.94 -2.62
CA VAL A 47 4.49 -7.99 -3.36
C VAL A 47 3.40 -7.44 -2.45
N THR A 48 2.74 -8.30 -1.69
CA THR A 48 1.69 -7.88 -0.74
C THR A 48 2.25 -6.99 0.37
N LYS A 49 3.44 -7.32 0.90
CA LYS A 49 4.12 -6.48 1.89
C LYS A 49 4.52 -5.12 1.30
N LEU A 50 5.09 -5.11 0.10
CA LEU A 50 5.46 -3.86 -0.59
C LEU A 50 4.26 -2.94 -0.79
N PHE A 51 3.13 -3.50 -1.22
CA PHE A 51 1.90 -2.72 -1.38
C PHE A 51 1.46 -2.07 -0.06
N TYR A 52 1.45 -2.85 1.02
CA TYR A 52 1.06 -2.35 2.35
C TYR A 52 2.01 -1.25 2.84
N ASP A 53 3.32 -1.46 2.71
CA ASP A 53 4.34 -0.50 3.10
C ASP A 53 4.18 0.83 2.30
N LEU A 54 3.97 0.74 0.99
CA LEU A 54 3.73 1.92 0.15
C LEU A 54 2.44 2.65 0.53
N PHE A 55 1.37 1.91 0.83
CA PHE A 55 0.12 2.49 1.31
C PHE A 55 0.31 3.22 2.65
N GLU A 56 0.99 2.61 3.62
CA GLU A 56 1.32 3.26 4.90
C GLU A 56 2.14 4.53 4.69
N MET A 57 3.10 4.50 3.76
CA MET A 57 3.91 5.66 3.40
C MET A 57 3.08 6.79 2.82
N PHE A 58 2.14 6.51 1.93
CA PHE A 58 1.27 7.54 1.34
C PHE A 58 0.26 8.11 2.34
N GLU A 59 -0.28 7.29 3.25
CA GLU A 59 -1.24 7.75 4.27
C GLU A 59 -0.57 8.57 5.38
N THR A 60 0.70 8.33 5.69
CA THR A 60 1.37 8.90 6.88
C THR A 60 2.56 9.82 6.55
N GLY A 61 3.06 9.78 5.32
CA GLY A 61 4.28 10.47 4.89
C GLY A 61 5.58 9.89 5.47
N LYS A 62 5.53 8.75 6.18
CA LYS A 62 6.68 8.14 6.84
C LYS A 62 7.12 6.88 6.09
N ASP A 63 8.44 6.69 5.95
CA ASP A 63 8.97 5.45 5.38
C ASP A 63 8.83 4.30 6.40
N PRO A 64 7.98 3.29 6.15
CA PRO A 64 7.75 2.18 7.08
C PRO A 64 8.97 1.27 7.25
N ARG A 65 9.98 1.39 6.39
CA ARG A 65 11.24 0.65 6.47
C ARG A 65 12.24 1.25 7.46
N THR A 66 11.96 2.47 7.94
CA THR A 66 12.82 3.20 8.89
C THR A 66 12.37 3.11 10.35
N LYS A 67 11.50 2.13 10.67
CA LYS A 67 11.07 1.83 12.05
C LYS A 67 12.23 1.41 12.96
#